data_AF-A0A6J1QMU6-F1
#
_entry.id   AF-A0A6J1QMU6-F1
#
_cell.length_a   1.000
_cell.length_b   1.000
_cell.length_c   1.000
_cell.angle_alpha   90.00
_cell.angle_beta   90.00
_cell.angle_gamma   90.00
#
_symmetry.space_group_name_H-M   'P 1'
#
loop_
_entity.id
_entity.type
_entity.pdbx_description
1 polymer ?
#
loop_
_entity_poly.entity_id
_entity_poly.type
_entity_poly.pdbx_seq_one_letter_code
_entity_poly.pdbx_strand_id
1 'polypeptide(L)'
;MPHRIGKINNVEKFDPEFFNIPATEAHVMDPMARMILEHTYEAVIDAGVNPKELQGTRTGVFTGICADTQSYSIYFKSDFSGISYWCNRSFVANRISYWLGTTGPSFNLDSACSSSHFVMTEAYNMIRSGNCDAAIVATANLCLHPYINFGFYRLGVLSSDGYCRPFDEAGSGY
;
A
#
# COMPACT_ATOMS: atom_id res chain seq x y z
N MET A 1 15.25 0.85 22.03
CA MET A 1 14.16 0.95 21.04
C MET A 1 13.58 2.34 21.17
N PRO A 2 13.47 3.12 20.08
CA PRO A 2 13.00 4.50 20.15
C PRO A 2 11.55 4.58 20.63
N HIS A 3 11.22 5.65 21.35
CA HIS A 3 9.85 5.93 21.80
C HIS A 3 9.03 6.74 20.76
N ARG A 4 9.66 7.14 19.65
CA ARG A 4 9.09 7.98 18.59
C ARG A 4 8.95 7.21 17.30
N ILE A 5 7.83 7.46 16.62
CA ILE A 5 7.52 6.93 15.31
C ILE A 5 6.48 7.84 14.65
N GLY A 6 6.55 7.99 13.32
CA GLY A 6 5.50 8.63 12.53
C GLY A 6 4.23 7.77 12.58
N LYS A 7 3.11 8.36 12.98
CA LYS A 7 1.82 7.67 13.12
C LYS A 7 0.78 8.37 12.28
N ILE A 8 -0.10 7.57 11.70
CA ILE A 8 -1.33 8.06 11.09
C ILE A 8 -2.51 7.72 12.01
N ASN A 9 -3.53 8.56 11.98
CA ASN A 9 -4.73 8.36 12.77
C ASN A 9 -5.75 7.52 11.99
N ASN A 10 -6.70 6.91 12.70
CA ASN A 10 -7.89 6.29 12.12
C ASN A 10 -7.63 5.13 11.13
N VAL A 11 -6.57 4.33 11.33
CA VAL A 11 -6.24 3.17 10.47
C VAL A 11 -7.32 2.09 10.44
N GLU A 12 -8.26 2.14 11.37
CA GLU A 12 -9.41 1.24 11.47
C GLU A 12 -10.54 1.60 10.50
N LYS A 13 -10.62 2.85 10.03
CA LYS A 13 -11.74 3.34 9.20
C LYS A 13 -11.65 2.84 7.76
N PHE A 14 -12.81 2.57 7.18
CA PHE A 14 -13.00 2.20 5.78
C PHE A 14 -14.49 2.28 5.42
N ASP A 15 -14.84 2.70 4.20
CA ASP A 15 -16.21 2.62 3.64
C ASP A 15 -16.37 1.40 2.70
N PRO A 16 -16.67 0.20 3.24
CA PRO A 16 -16.74 -1.01 2.42
C PRO A 16 -17.92 -1.02 1.44
N GLU A 17 -19.02 -0.34 1.76
CA GLU A 17 -20.21 -0.31 0.91
C GLU A 17 -19.94 0.44 -0.40
N PHE A 18 -19.22 1.57 -0.32
CA PHE A 18 -18.80 2.33 -1.50
C PHE A 18 -17.96 1.49 -2.48
N PHE A 19 -17.10 0.61 -1.96
CA PHE A 19 -16.25 -0.27 -2.78
C PHE A 19 -16.90 -1.62 -3.15
N ASN A 20 -18.17 -1.84 -2.79
CA ASN A 20 -18.88 -3.13 -2.95
C ASN A 20 -18.14 -4.31 -2.29
N ILE A 21 -17.51 -4.08 -1.14
CA ILE A 21 -16.79 -5.12 -0.39
C ILE A 21 -17.67 -5.61 0.77
N PRO A 22 -17.93 -6.92 0.91
CA PRO A 22 -18.65 -7.47 2.05
C PRO A 22 -17.97 -7.12 3.38
N ALA A 23 -18.76 -6.82 4.41
CA ALA A 23 -18.22 -6.48 5.74
C ALA A 23 -17.26 -7.55 6.29
N THR A 24 -17.58 -8.84 6.09
CA THR A 24 -16.75 -9.97 6.50
C THR A 24 -15.37 -9.96 5.85
N GLU A 25 -15.28 -9.54 4.58
CA GLU A 25 -14.03 -9.38 3.85
C GLU A 25 -13.29 -8.12 4.31
N ALA A 26 -14.00 -7.00 4.44
CA ALA A 26 -13.43 -5.73 4.91
C ALA A 26 -12.75 -5.85 6.28
N HIS A 27 -13.30 -6.68 7.19
CA HIS A 27 -12.72 -6.93 8.51
C HIS A 27 -11.38 -7.67 8.48
N VAL A 28 -11.09 -8.42 7.42
CA VAL A 28 -9.85 -9.19 7.26
C VAL A 28 -8.89 -8.57 6.23
N MET A 29 -9.24 -7.43 5.65
CA MET A 29 -8.37 -6.67 4.75
C MET A 29 -7.26 -5.93 5.51
N ASP A 30 -6.06 -5.90 4.93
CA ASP A 30 -4.95 -5.10 5.45
C ASP A 30 -5.40 -3.63 5.52
N PRO A 31 -5.21 -2.92 6.65
CA PRO A 31 -5.53 -1.50 6.75
C PRO A 31 -4.90 -0.66 5.62
N MET A 32 -3.69 -1.02 5.17
CA MET A 32 -3.05 -0.37 4.02
C MET A 32 -3.87 -0.53 2.74
N ALA A 33 -4.42 -1.71 2.49
CA ALA A 33 -5.24 -1.96 1.31
C ALA A 33 -6.54 -1.15 1.33
N ARG A 34 -7.17 -1.03 2.50
CA ARG A 34 -8.39 -0.23 2.71
C ARG A 34 -8.13 1.26 2.44
N MET A 35 -7.09 1.82 3.05
CA MET A 35 -6.70 3.22 2.84
C MET A 35 -6.29 3.49 1.39
N ILE A 36 -5.57 2.56 0.75
CA ILE A 36 -5.17 2.71 -0.66
C ILE A 36 -6.39 2.80 -1.57
N LEU A 37 -7.46 2.04 -1.32
CA LEU A 37 -8.68 2.13 -2.13
C LEU A 37 -9.32 3.52 -2.04
N GLU A 38 -9.48 4.05 -0.82
CA GLU A 38 -10.01 5.40 -0.57
C GLU A 38 -9.13 6.47 -1.23
N HIS A 39 -7.83 6.44 -0.97
CA HIS A 39 -6.90 7.41 -1.54
C HIS A 39 -6.75 7.28 -3.06
N THR A 40 -6.99 6.10 -3.64
CA THR A 40 -7.04 5.94 -5.09
C THR A 40 -8.25 6.66 -5.66
N TYR A 41 -9.43 6.51 -5.06
CA TYR A 41 -10.62 7.26 -5.48
C TYR A 41 -10.39 8.77 -5.36
N GLU A 42 -9.86 9.22 -4.22
CA GLU A 42 -9.52 10.63 -3.97
C GLU A 42 -8.54 11.17 -5.02
N ALA A 43 -7.49 10.42 -5.37
CA ALA A 43 -6.52 10.83 -6.38
C ALA A 43 -7.15 10.93 -7.79
N VAL A 44 -8.07 10.03 -8.13
CA VAL A 44 -8.78 10.07 -9.43
C VAL A 44 -9.65 11.31 -9.53
N ILE A 45 -10.41 11.63 -8.48
CA ILE A 45 -11.27 12.83 -8.49
C ILE A 45 -10.44 14.12 -8.38
N ASP A 46 -9.31 14.11 -7.67
CA ASP A 46 -8.36 15.24 -7.59
C ASP A 46 -7.76 15.55 -8.97
N ALA A 47 -7.52 14.53 -9.78
CA ALA A 47 -7.13 14.68 -11.19
C ALA A 47 -8.26 15.20 -12.11
N GLY A 48 -9.47 15.45 -11.57
CA GLY A 48 -10.63 15.90 -12.33
C GLY A 48 -11.25 14.81 -13.22
N VAL A 49 -10.94 13.54 -12.96
CA VAL A 49 -11.43 12.40 -13.75
C VAL A 49 -12.56 11.73 -12.99
N ASN A 50 -13.65 11.39 -13.69
CA ASN A 50 -14.66 10.51 -13.11
C ASN A 50 -14.16 9.06 -13.14
N PRO A 51 -14.13 8.31 -12.02
CA PRO A 51 -13.66 6.91 -12.04
C PRO A 51 -14.35 6.03 -13.07
N LYS A 52 -15.61 6.32 -13.43
CA LYS A 52 -16.34 5.59 -14.48
C LYS A 52 -15.72 5.75 -15.87
N GLU A 53 -15.00 6.84 -16.13
CA GLU A 53 -14.29 7.07 -17.39
C GLU A 53 -13.07 6.16 -17.53
N LEU A 54 -12.55 5.62 -16.43
CA LEU A 54 -11.44 4.67 -16.45
C LEU A 54 -11.90 3.24 -16.79
N GLN A 55 -13.20 2.95 -16.72
CA GLN A 55 -13.74 1.62 -16.98
C GLN A 55 -13.46 1.19 -18.43
N GLY A 56 -12.85 0.01 -18.58
CA GLY A 56 -12.45 -0.54 -19.87
C GLY A 56 -11.18 0.06 -20.47
N THR A 57 -10.66 1.16 -19.91
CA THR A 57 -9.43 1.80 -20.41
C THR A 57 -8.19 0.96 -20.10
N ARG A 58 -7.11 1.19 -20.85
CA ARG A 58 -5.80 0.58 -20.56
C ARG A 58 -5.06 1.35 -19.45
N THR A 59 -5.77 1.78 -18.41
CA THR A 59 -5.13 2.39 -17.25
C THR A 59 -4.39 1.31 -16.46
N GLY A 60 -3.09 1.49 -16.26
CA GLY A 60 -2.27 0.59 -15.45
C GLY A 60 -2.45 0.87 -13.96
N VAL A 61 -2.25 -0.13 -13.11
CA VAL A 61 -2.32 0.00 -11.65
C VAL A 61 -1.12 -0.64 -11.02
N PHE A 62 -0.31 0.16 -10.33
CA PHE A 62 0.98 -0.26 -9.83
C PHE A 62 1.09 0.05 -8.34
N THR A 63 1.31 -0.97 -7.52
CA THR A 63 1.50 -0.79 -6.08
C THR A 63 2.93 -1.01 -5.65
N GLY A 64 3.41 -0.18 -4.72
CA GLY A 64 4.74 -0.30 -4.11
C GLY A 64 4.64 -0.57 -2.62
N ILE A 65 4.29 -1.81 -2.23
CA ILE A 65 4.04 -2.18 -0.83
C ILE A 65 5.07 -3.24 -0.41
N CYS A 66 5.90 -2.89 0.58
CA CYS A 66 6.98 -3.74 1.10
C CYS A 66 6.68 -4.38 2.46
N ALA A 67 5.83 -3.73 3.27
CA ALA A 67 5.46 -4.26 4.57
C ALA A 67 4.34 -5.30 4.43
N ASP A 68 4.51 -6.44 5.10
CA ASP A 68 3.42 -7.36 5.36
C ASP A 68 3.05 -7.26 6.84
N THR A 69 2.01 -6.48 7.13
CA THR A 69 1.66 -6.14 8.52
C THR A 69 0.56 -6.99 9.09
N GLN A 70 -0.33 -7.50 8.24
CA GLN A 70 -1.50 -8.24 8.68
C GLN A 70 -1.32 -9.75 8.54
N SER A 71 -0.50 -10.23 7.61
CA SER A 71 -0.50 -11.66 7.31
C SER A 71 0.08 -12.51 8.44
N TYR A 72 1.00 -11.98 9.26
CA TYR A 72 1.41 -12.68 10.49
C TYR A 72 0.23 -12.91 11.45
N SER A 73 -0.62 -11.90 11.67
CA SER A 73 -1.77 -12.03 12.58
C SER A 73 -2.89 -12.92 12.04
N ILE A 74 -2.97 -13.07 10.70
CA ILE A 74 -4.02 -13.81 10.01
C ILE A 74 -3.61 -15.27 9.75
N TYR A 75 -2.36 -15.54 9.36
CA TYR A 75 -1.87 -16.91 9.13
C TYR A 75 -1.82 -17.76 10.39
N PHE A 76 -1.69 -17.15 11.57
CA PHE A 76 -1.65 -17.85 12.85
C PHE A 76 -3.00 -17.88 13.59
N LYS A 77 -4.09 -17.39 12.96
CA LYS A 77 -5.45 -17.60 13.48
C LYS A 77 -5.95 -18.99 13.05
N SER A 78 -6.62 -19.67 13.98
CA SER A 78 -7.23 -20.99 13.76
C SER A 78 -8.35 -21.01 12.71
N ASP A 79 -8.84 -19.84 12.29
CA ASP A 79 -9.96 -19.66 11.35
C ASP A 79 -9.48 -19.04 10.02
N PHE A 80 -8.31 -19.46 9.54
CA PHE A 80 -7.76 -19.03 8.26
C PHE A 80 -8.67 -19.48 7.11
N SER A 81 -9.36 -18.52 6.49
CA SER A 81 -10.25 -18.77 5.34
C SER A 81 -9.58 -18.38 4.02
N GLY A 82 -10.13 -18.80 2.88
CA GLY A 82 -9.64 -18.36 1.56
C GLY A 82 -9.70 -16.83 1.39
N ILE A 83 -10.63 -16.14 2.06
CA ILE A 83 -10.78 -14.68 2.03
C ILE A 83 -9.56 -13.98 2.65
N SER A 84 -8.96 -14.59 3.68
CA SER A 84 -7.72 -14.12 4.29
C SER A 84 -6.55 -14.08 3.29
N TYR A 85 -6.51 -15.02 2.33
CA TYR A 85 -5.49 -15.05 1.29
C TYR A 85 -5.69 -13.94 0.25
N TRP A 86 -6.95 -13.62 -0.10
CA TRP A 86 -7.33 -12.52 -1.00
C TRP A 86 -6.99 -11.12 -0.46
N CYS A 87 -6.67 -11.02 0.83
CA CYS A 87 -6.28 -9.77 1.49
C CYS A 87 -4.76 -9.55 1.51
N ASN A 88 -3.98 -10.44 0.88
CA ASN A 88 -2.53 -10.27 0.76
C ASN A 88 -2.18 -9.02 -0.06
N ARG A 89 -1.08 -8.35 0.31
CA ARG A 89 -0.54 -7.15 -0.38
C ARG A 89 -0.43 -7.29 -1.90
N SER A 90 -0.21 -8.50 -2.40
CA SER A 90 -0.08 -8.80 -3.84
C SER A 90 -1.38 -8.56 -4.61
N PHE A 91 -2.53 -8.54 -3.94
CA PHE A 91 -3.83 -8.31 -4.57
C PHE A 91 -4.28 -6.86 -4.55
N VAL A 92 -3.56 -5.93 -3.90
CA VAL A 92 -4.01 -4.53 -3.77
C VAL A 92 -4.14 -3.87 -5.15
N ALA A 93 -3.14 -3.98 -6.01
CA ALA A 93 -3.20 -3.48 -7.39
C ALA A 93 -4.38 -4.09 -8.17
N ASN A 94 -4.58 -5.40 -8.02
CA ASN A 94 -5.65 -6.12 -8.72
C ASN A 94 -7.04 -5.71 -8.22
N ARG A 95 -7.18 -5.41 -6.92
CA ARG A 95 -8.44 -4.96 -6.33
C ARG A 95 -8.82 -3.56 -6.80
N ILE A 96 -7.85 -2.65 -6.88
CA ILE A 96 -8.04 -1.33 -7.48
C ILE A 96 -8.46 -1.49 -8.95
N SER A 97 -7.72 -2.30 -9.72
CA SER A 97 -8.04 -2.56 -11.14
C SER A 97 -9.45 -3.11 -11.32
N TYR A 98 -9.84 -4.06 -10.47
CA TYR A 98 -11.18 -4.66 -10.47
C TYR A 98 -12.26 -3.62 -10.16
N TRP A 99 -12.06 -2.79 -9.14
CA TRP A 99 -13.03 -1.77 -8.73
C TRP A 99 -13.19 -0.65 -9.76
N LEU A 100 -12.08 -0.17 -10.36
CA LEU A 100 -12.11 0.82 -11.44
C LEU A 100 -12.53 0.22 -12.80
N GLY A 101 -12.49 -1.10 -12.93
CA GLY A 101 -12.75 -1.82 -14.19
C GLY A 101 -11.68 -1.55 -15.26
N THR A 102 -10.44 -1.29 -14.88
CA THR A 102 -9.33 -1.00 -15.81
C THR A 102 -8.74 -2.29 -16.37
N THR A 103 -8.22 -2.23 -17.60
CA THR A 103 -7.68 -3.40 -18.33
C THR A 103 -6.18 -3.32 -18.59
N GLY A 104 -5.51 -2.27 -18.11
CA GLY A 104 -4.06 -2.13 -18.22
C GLY A 104 -3.29 -3.08 -17.28
N PRO A 105 -1.95 -3.06 -17.35
CA PRO A 105 -1.10 -3.88 -16.50
C PRO A 105 -1.35 -3.59 -15.00
N SER A 106 -1.38 -4.65 -14.18
CA SER A 106 -1.66 -4.55 -12.74
C SER A 106 -0.67 -5.41 -11.95
N PHE A 107 0.15 -4.79 -11.09
CA PHE A 107 1.11 -5.52 -10.27
C PHE A 107 1.54 -4.77 -9.00
N ASN A 108 2.06 -5.53 -8.04
CA ASN A 108 2.79 -5.01 -6.90
C ASN A 108 4.30 -5.20 -7.09
N LEU A 109 5.08 -4.23 -6.64
CA LEU A 109 6.53 -4.26 -6.66
C LEU A 109 7.09 -3.99 -5.26
N ASP A 110 8.02 -4.82 -4.82
CA ASP A 110 8.75 -4.64 -3.57
C ASP A 110 10.26 -4.48 -3.86
N SER A 111 10.76 -3.26 -3.71
CA SER A 111 12.19 -2.94 -3.72
C SER A 111 12.62 -2.32 -2.38
N ALA A 112 11.98 -2.74 -1.28
CA ALA A 112 12.16 -2.20 0.06
C ALA A 112 11.89 -0.67 0.11
N CYS A 113 12.81 0.13 0.66
CA CYS A 113 12.62 1.57 0.89
C CYS A 113 12.42 2.38 -0.40
N SER A 114 12.87 1.87 -1.55
CA SER A 114 12.73 2.56 -2.84
C SER A 114 11.45 2.18 -3.59
N SER A 115 10.60 1.31 -3.02
CA SER A 115 9.41 0.77 -3.70
C SER A 115 8.53 1.86 -4.29
N SER A 116 8.32 2.97 -3.56
CA SER A 116 7.49 4.09 -4.02
C SER A 116 8.07 4.83 -5.23
N HIS A 117 9.38 5.08 -5.23
CA HIS A 117 10.03 5.74 -6.34
C HIS A 117 10.16 4.82 -7.56
N PHE A 118 10.43 3.54 -7.32
CA PHE A 118 10.60 2.57 -8.39
C PHE A 118 9.29 2.25 -9.10
N VAL A 119 8.19 2.09 -8.35
CA VAL A 119 6.87 1.90 -8.95
C VAL A 119 6.41 3.11 -9.76
N MET A 120 6.74 4.33 -9.31
CA MET A 120 6.45 5.56 -10.04
C MET A 120 7.26 5.63 -11.35
N THR A 121 8.54 5.26 -11.30
CA THR A 121 9.40 5.18 -12.49
C THR A 121 8.86 4.15 -13.49
N GLU A 122 8.42 3.00 -13.00
CA GLU A 122 7.88 1.95 -13.86
C GLU A 122 6.54 2.36 -14.49
N ALA A 123 5.67 3.02 -13.73
CA ALA A 123 4.43 3.58 -14.27
C ALA A 123 4.69 4.58 -15.41
N TYR A 124 5.67 5.46 -15.24
CA TYR A 124 6.10 6.38 -16.30
C TYR A 124 6.59 5.62 -17.54
N ASN A 125 7.40 4.58 -17.36
CA ASN A 125 7.89 3.75 -18.47
C ASN A 125 6.75 3.02 -19.20
N MET A 126 5.77 2.50 -18.46
CA MET A 126 4.60 1.82 -19.01
C MET A 126 3.74 2.75 -19.88
N ILE A 127 3.54 4.00 -19.43
CA ILE A 127 2.87 5.03 -20.23
C ILE A 127 3.71 5.36 -21.47
N ARG A 128 4.99 5.66 -21.28
CA ARG A 128 5.90 6.08 -22.36
C ARG A 128 6.07 5.03 -23.46
N SER A 129 6.03 3.75 -23.09
CA SER A 129 6.13 2.63 -24.03
C SER A 129 4.80 2.26 -24.69
N GLY A 130 3.70 2.92 -24.33
CA GLY A 130 2.36 2.67 -24.89
C GLY A 130 1.66 1.42 -24.35
N ASN A 131 2.18 0.84 -23.25
CA ASN A 131 1.56 -0.30 -22.57
C ASN A 131 0.31 0.11 -21.77
N CYS A 132 0.23 1.36 -21.32
CA CYS A 132 -0.97 1.95 -20.73
C CYS A 132 -1.16 3.41 -21.15
N ASP A 133 -2.40 3.91 -21.06
CA ASP A 133 -2.75 5.29 -21.43
C ASP A 133 -2.68 6.25 -20.23
N ALA A 134 -2.90 5.70 -19.03
CA ALA A 134 -2.78 6.35 -17.74
C ALA A 134 -2.28 5.34 -16.71
N ALA A 135 -1.89 5.81 -15.53
CA ALA A 135 -1.45 4.93 -14.45
C ALA A 135 -1.93 5.42 -13.08
N ILE A 136 -2.38 4.47 -12.26
CA ILE A 136 -2.53 4.65 -10.82
C ILE A 136 -1.28 4.10 -10.16
N VAL A 137 -0.65 4.93 -9.33
CA VAL A 137 0.50 4.53 -8.50
C VAL A 137 0.10 4.66 -7.04
N ALA A 138 0.11 3.56 -6.31
CA ALA A 138 -0.30 3.53 -4.91
C ALA A 138 0.73 2.84 -4.01
N THR A 139 1.09 3.48 -2.90
CA THR A 139 2.10 2.98 -1.98
C THR A 139 1.65 3.23 -0.56
N ALA A 140 1.86 2.28 0.34
CA ALA A 140 1.58 2.45 1.76
C ALA A 140 2.58 1.67 2.60
N ASN A 141 2.81 2.16 3.81
CA ASN A 141 3.62 1.47 4.80
C ASN A 141 3.03 1.74 6.18
N LEU A 142 2.64 0.68 6.88
CA LEU A 142 2.22 0.73 8.28
C LEU A 142 3.15 -0.12 9.14
N CYS A 143 3.30 0.28 10.39
CA CYS A 143 4.10 -0.45 11.38
C CYS A 143 3.20 -1.01 12.48
N LEU A 144 2.38 -2.02 12.15
CA LEU A 144 1.38 -2.57 13.09
C LEU A 144 1.97 -3.59 14.07
N HIS A 145 3.01 -4.33 13.66
CA HIS A 145 3.61 -5.36 14.51
C HIS A 145 5.00 -4.95 15.03
N PRO A 146 5.29 -5.08 16.33
CA PRO A 146 6.55 -4.61 16.91
C PRO A 146 7.77 -5.38 16.39
N TYR A 147 7.60 -6.61 15.89
CA TYR A 147 8.69 -7.43 15.35
C TYR A 147 9.49 -6.73 14.25
N ILE A 148 8.81 -6.02 13.33
CA ILE A 148 9.48 -5.33 12.22
C ILE A 148 10.44 -4.25 12.78
N ASN A 149 9.94 -3.43 13.70
CA ASN A 149 10.75 -2.41 14.38
C ASN A 149 11.86 -3.04 15.23
N PHE A 150 11.60 -4.18 15.87
CA PHE A 150 12.62 -4.89 16.64
C PHE A 150 13.74 -5.44 15.74
N GLY A 151 13.39 -5.95 14.55
CA GLY A 151 14.35 -6.36 13.52
C GLY A 151 15.26 -5.20 13.13
N PHE A 152 14.68 -4.05 12.76
CA PHE A 152 15.47 -2.85 12.44
C PHE A 152 16.29 -2.31 13.62
N TYR A 153 15.77 -2.39 14.84
CA TYR A 153 16.52 -2.05 16.04
C TYR A 153 17.76 -2.95 16.22
N ARG A 154 17.60 -4.26 16.01
CA ARG A 154 18.71 -5.23 16.09
C ARG A 154 19.73 -5.07 14.96
N LEU A 155 19.31 -4.55 13.81
CA LEU A 155 20.22 -4.18 12.73
C LEU A 155 21.01 -2.89 13.01
N GLY A 156 20.67 -2.13 14.05
CA GLY A 156 21.35 -0.89 14.41
C GLY A 156 21.07 0.28 13.48
N VAL A 157 19.99 0.21 12.68
CA VAL A 157 19.63 1.27 11.71
C VAL A 157 18.64 2.30 12.25
N LEU A 158 18.02 2.02 13.39
CA LEU A 158 17.10 2.95 14.05
C LEU A 158 17.85 3.91 14.96
N SER A 159 17.53 5.19 14.86
CA SER A 159 17.99 6.22 15.78
C SER A 159 17.54 5.94 17.21
N SER A 160 18.37 6.29 18.19
CA SER A 160 18.07 6.04 19.61
C SER A 160 16.97 6.97 20.15
N ASP A 161 16.90 8.19 19.61
CA ASP A 161 15.91 9.22 19.94
C ASP A 161 14.69 9.23 19.01
N GLY A 162 14.72 8.46 17.92
CA GLY A 162 13.63 8.34 16.94
C GLY A 162 13.48 9.57 16.05
N TYR A 163 14.60 10.25 15.75
CA TYR A 163 14.66 11.37 14.81
C TYR A 163 15.58 11.07 13.63
N CYS A 164 15.06 11.27 12.41
CA CYS A 164 15.90 11.39 11.23
C CYS A 164 16.63 12.74 11.26
N ARG A 165 17.96 12.71 11.27
CA ARG A 165 18.81 13.92 11.24
C ARG A 165 19.64 13.96 9.95
N PRO A 166 19.03 14.31 8.81
CA PRO A 166 19.73 14.29 7.53
C PRO A 166 20.88 15.31 7.54
N PHE A 167 22.09 14.85 7.21
CA PHE A 167 23.32 15.66 7.09
C PHE A 167 23.84 16.31 8.39
N ASP A 168 23.31 15.92 9.54
CA ASP A 168 23.75 16.38 10.86
C ASP A 168 24.78 15.40 11.46
N GLU A 169 25.80 15.92 12.15
CA GLU A 169 26.82 15.11 12.83
C GLU A 169 26.21 14.17 13.89
N ALA A 170 25.08 14.56 14.49
CA ALA A 170 24.34 13.75 15.46
C ALA A 170 23.48 12.65 14.82
N GLY A 171 23.56 12.43 13.50
CA GLY A 171 22.84 11.37 12.80
C GLY A 171 23.25 9.97 13.28
N SER A 172 22.30 9.21 13.83
CA SER A 172 22.53 7.85 14.38
C SER A 172 21.61 6.77 13.80
N GLY A 173 20.82 7.11 12.77
CA GLY A 173 19.83 6.23 12.16
C GLY A 173 18.62 7.03 11.65
N TYR A 174 17.54 6.32 11.31
CA TYR A 174 16.24 6.90 10.97
C TYR A 174 15.19 6.70 12.08
#